data_AF-A0A1S8CCU5-F1
#
_entry.id   AF-A0A1S8CCU5-F1
#
_cell.length_a   1.000
_cell.length_b   1.000
_cell.length_c   1.000
_cell.angle_alpha   90.00
_cell.angle_beta   90.00
_cell.angle_gamma   90.00
#
_symmetry.space_group_name_H-M   'P 1'
#
loop_
_entity.id
_entity.type
_entity.pdbx_description
1 polymer ?
#
loop_
_entity_poly.entity_id
_entity_poly.type
_entity_poly.pdbx_seq_one_letter_code
_entity_poly.pdbx_strand_id
1 'polypeptide(L)'
;MWATGAGGEVPGQPPVQFYVNTANPGQVRDQVTTWPELGSNRYGDCDGTNSAACSYEYGTARAAGDVRMVLRAARELAAADDDVPAEIAAVQDVTDLVGYRWWLDVETMNTWQLGGADAQRNNRATLEGMTDHLTALGGEVGLYSTGYQWRLIVGAVPEESSLTGLDSWLAGADDRQDATRMCRSDPLVDGGEVALVQYVVGRLDHNRACAPAED
;
A
#
# COMPACT_ATOMS: atom_id res chain seq x y z
N MET A 1 -18.75 12.50 21.78
CA MET A 1 -18.40 11.67 20.61
C MET A 1 -17.25 12.40 19.90
N TRP A 2 -16.04 11.85 19.89
CA TRP A 2 -14.84 12.56 19.37
C TRP A 2 -14.86 12.67 17.83
N ALA A 3 -15.65 11.82 17.17
CA ALA A 3 -15.81 11.77 15.72
C ALA A 3 -16.60 12.96 15.13
N THR A 4 -17.46 13.64 15.89
CA THR A 4 -18.30 14.73 15.36
C THR A 4 -17.56 16.03 15.06
N GLY A 5 -16.28 16.15 15.48
CA GLY A 5 -15.40 17.28 15.15
C GLY A 5 -14.27 16.93 14.18
N ALA A 6 -14.09 15.66 13.85
CA ALA A 6 -13.18 15.23 12.80
C ALA A 6 -13.95 15.41 11.48
N GLY A 7 -13.74 16.54 10.81
CA GLY A 7 -14.44 16.86 9.56
C GLY A 7 -14.32 15.79 8.48
N GLY A 8 -13.29 14.93 8.54
CA GLY A 8 -13.08 13.74 7.71
C GLY A 8 -12.81 14.04 6.23
N GLU A 9 -13.59 14.95 5.67
CA GLU A 9 -13.47 15.53 4.36
C GLU A 9 -12.26 16.46 4.31
N VAL A 10 -11.20 15.96 3.71
CA VAL A 10 -10.15 16.79 3.15
C VAL A 10 -10.46 16.95 1.67
N PRO A 11 -10.64 18.19 1.16
CA PRO A 11 -10.80 18.42 -0.28
C PRO A 11 -9.69 17.72 -1.08
N GLY A 12 -10.09 16.91 -2.06
CA GLY A 12 -9.17 16.15 -2.91
C GLY A 12 -8.75 14.77 -2.38
N GLN A 13 -9.26 14.32 -1.22
CA GLN A 13 -9.06 12.94 -0.75
C GLN A 13 -10.36 12.15 -0.83
N PRO A 14 -10.33 10.88 -1.30
CA PRO A 14 -11.50 10.01 -1.26
C PRO A 14 -11.99 9.81 0.19
N PRO A 15 -13.32 9.72 0.41
CA PRO A 15 -13.91 9.51 1.74
C PRO A 15 -13.49 8.16 2.35
N VAL A 16 -13.15 7.19 1.50
CA VAL A 16 -12.70 5.86 1.89
C VAL A 16 -11.45 5.48 1.11
N GLN A 17 -10.46 4.99 1.82
CA GLN A 17 -9.20 4.48 1.28
C GLN A 17 -8.78 3.26 2.10
N PHE A 18 -8.05 2.33 1.50
CA PHE A 18 -7.60 1.11 2.14
C PHE A 18 -6.11 1.20 2.48
N TYR A 19 -5.76 0.81 3.70
CA TYR A 19 -4.37 0.66 4.14
C TYR A 19 -4.07 -0.83 4.23
N VAL A 20 -3.07 -1.29 3.47
CA VAL A 20 -2.77 -2.70 3.30
C VAL A 20 -1.40 -2.99 3.88
N ASN A 21 -1.36 -3.80 4.94
CA ASN A 21 -0.10 -4.26 5.52
C ASN A 21 0.63 -5.18 4.54
N THR A 22 1.87 -4.87 4.17
CA THR A 22 2.62 -5.66 3.18
C THR A 22 3.91 -6.27 3.74
N ALA A 23 4.34 -7.38 3.14
CA ALA A 23 5.53 -8.13 3.54
C ALA A 23 6.05 -8.97 2.37
N ASN A 24 7.26 -9.51 2.45
CA ASN A 24 7.76 -10.55 1.54
C ASN A 24 8.56 -11.61 2.31
N PRO A 25 7.91 -12.70 2.76
CA PRO A 25 8.53 -13.68 3.65
C PRO A 25 9.49 -14.66 2.96
N GLY A 26 9.98 -14.40 1.74
CA GLY A 26 10.77 -15.38 0.96
C GLY A 26 12.01 -15.96 1.67
N GLN A 27 12.63 -15.17 2.56
CA GLN A 27 13.76 -15.60 3.41
C GLN A 27 13.35 -16.52 4.57
N VAL A 28 12.09 -16.47 4.98
CA VAL A 28 11.48 -17.28 6.05
C VAL A 28 10.28 -18.08 5.53
N ARG A 29 10.32 -18.47 4.25
CA ARG A 29 9.20 -19.09 3.54
C ARG A 29 8.75 -20.43 4.15
N ASP A 30 9.63 -21.09 4.88
CA ASP A 30 9.37 -22.30 5.67
C ASP A 30 8.49 -22.04 6.90
N GLN A 31 8.32 -20.79 7.31
CA GLN A 31 7.47 -20.36 8.42
C GLN A 31 6.07 -19.92 7.98
N VAL A 32 5.78 -19.91 6.67
CA VAL A 32 4.48 -19.52 6.12
C VAL A 32 3.93 -20.60 5.20
N THR A 33 2.61 -20.79 5.21
CA THR A 33 1.93 -21.79 4.35
C THR A 33 1.42 -21.21 3.04
N THR A 34 1.70 -19.93 2.79
CA THR A 34 1.12 -19.18 1.66
C THR A 34 2.16 -18.71 0.65
N TRP A 35 3.40 -19.21 0.73
CA TRP A 35 4.40 -18.95 -0.29
C TRP A 35 3.99 -19.68 -1.59
N PRO A 36 4.03 -19.03 -2.76
CA PRO A 36 3.62 -19.65 -4.00
C PRO A 36 4.62 -20.71 -4.44
N GLU A 37 4.11 -21.83 -4.93
CA GLU A 37 4.92 -22.95 -5.44
C GLU A 37 5.06 -22.90 -6.97
N LEU A 38 4.12 -22.24 -7.66
CA LEU A 38 4.00 -22.21 -9.10
C LEU A 38 3.47 -20.86 -9.57
N GLY A 39 3.86 -20.46 -10.77
CA GLY A 39 3.38 -19.26 -11.47
C GLY A 39 4.29 -18.87 -12.61
N SER A 40 3.88 -17.91 -13.43
CA SER A 40 4.71 -17.38 -14.51
C SER A 40 4.35 -15.92 -14.75
N ASN A 41 5.36 -15.05 -14.69
CA ASN A 41 5.18 -13.61 -14.78
C ASN A 41 6.41 -12.96 -15.41
N ARG A 42 6.47 -11.62 -15.39
CA ARG A 42 7.57 -10.85 -16.00
C ARG A 42 8.97 -11.17 -15.46
N TYR A 43 9.06 -11.79 -14.28
CA TYR A 43 10.32 -12.21 -13.69
C TYR A 43 10.72 -13.65 -14.05
N GLY A 44 9.92 -14.36 -14.85
CA GLY A 44 10.09 -15.76 -15.20
C GLY A 44 9.11 -16.67 -14.46
N ASP A 45 9.49 -17.93 -14.29
CA ASP A 45 8.66 -18.93 -13.62
C ASP A 45 8.88 -18.90 -12.11
N CYS A 46 7.78 -18.92 -11.35
CA CYS A 46 7.82 -19.26 -9.94
C CYS A 46 7.81 -20.78 -9.79
N ASP A 47 8.80 -21.31 -9.07
CA ASP A 47 9.03 -22.74 -8.82
C ASP A 47 9.10 -23.06 -7.32
N GLY A 48 8.57 -22.16 -6.47
CA GLY A 48 8.62 -22.28 -5.02
C GLY A 48 9.92 -21.77 -4.38
N THR A 49 10.92 -21.37 -5.16
CA THR A 49 12.16 -20.80 -4.63
C THR A 49 11.96 -19.36 -4.14
N ASN A 50 12.96 -18.83 -3.41
CA ASN A 50 12.99 -17.42 -3.05
C ASN A 50 13.49 -16.58 -4.24
N SER A 51 12.61 -16.35 -5.20
CA SER A 51 12.87 -15.60 -6.42
C SER A 51 11.95 -14.39 -6.55
N ALA A 52 12.28 -13.44 -7.44
CA ALA A 52 11.38 -12.34 -7.76
C ALA A 52 10.09 -12.84 -8.42
N ALA A 53 10.15 -13.92 -9.21
CA ALA A 53 8.95 -14.53 -9.80
C ALA A 53 7.99 -15.01 -8.72
N CYS A 54 8.46 -15.75 -7.71
CA CYS A 54 7.60 -16.16 -6.59
C CYS A 54 7.22 -15.01 -5.68
N SER A 55 8.09 -14.00 -5.50
CA SER A 55 7.75 -12.80 -4.74
C SER A 55 6.61 -12.01 -5.39
N TYR A 56 6.59 -11.92 -6.72
CA TYR A 56 5.52 -11.31 -7.50
C TYR A 56 4.20 -12.08 -7.35
N GLU A 57 4.21 -13.40 -7.53
CA GLU A 57 3.02 -14.24 -7.31
C GLU A 57 2.48 -14.11 -5.88
N TYR A 58 3.38 -14.02 -4.89
CA TYR A 58 3.01 -13.80 -3.50
C TYR A 58 2.26 -12.47 -3.35
N GLY A 59 2.79 -11.39 -3.94
CA GLY A 59 2.15 -10.08 -3.97
C GLY A 59 0.76 -10.12 -4.58
N THR A 60 0.62 -10.66 -5.79
CA THR A 60 -0.66 -10.84 -6.48
C THR A 60 -1.66 -11.60 -5.59
N ALA A 61 -1.23 -12.69 -4.95
CA ALA A 61 -2.08 -13.49 -4.08
C ALA A 61 -2.47 -12.76 -2.77
N ARG A 62 -1.60 -11.90 -2.23
CA ARG A 62 -1.92 -11.03 -1.08
C ARG A 62 -2.97 -10.00 -1.45
N ALA A 63 -2.76 -9.23 -2.52
CA ALA A 63 -3.72 -8.25 -2.99
C ALA A 63 -5.10 -8.87 -3.30
N ALA A 64 -5.14 -10.04 -3.92
CA ALA A 64 -6.39 -10.79 -4.13
C ALA A 64 -7.05 -11.24 -2.82
N GLY A 65 -6.26 -11.50 -1.78
CA GLY A 65 -6.74 -11.74 -0.41
C GLY A 65 -7.36 -10.48 0.20
N ASP A 66 -6.68 -9.35 0.08
CA ASP A 66 -7.12 -8.06 0.63
C ASP A 66 -8.44 -7.61 0.02
N VAL A 67 -8.58 -7.71 -1.31
CA VAL A 67 -9.85 -7.46 -2.02
C VAL A 67 -10.98 -8.33 -1.46
N ARG A 68 -10.74 -9.64 -1.27
CA ARG A 68 -11.74 -10.55 -0.70
C ARG A 68 -12.10 -10.19 0.74
N MET A 69 -11.13 -9.73 1.53
CA MET A 69 -11.37 -9.26 2.90
C MET A 69 -12.26 -8.02 2.90
N VAL A 70 -11.98 -7.03 2.05
CA VAL A 70 -12.80 -5.82 1.92
C VAL A 70 -14.24 -6.16 1.51
N LEU A 71 -14.42 -6.98 0.46
CA LEU A 71 -15.76 -7.39 0.02
C LEU A 71 -16.53 -8.12 1.11
N ARG A 72 -15.85 -8.95 1.90
CA ARG A 72 -16.46 -9.64 3.04
C ARG A 72 -16.85 -8.65 4.14
N ALA A 73 -15.94 -7.76 4.53
CA ALA A 73 -16.17 -6.78 5.57
C ALA A 73 -17.32 -5.83 5.22
N ALA A 74 -17.38 -5.35 3.97
CA ALA A 74 -18.47 -4.49 3.50
C ALA A 74 -19.85 -5.18 3.64
N ARG A 75 -19.95 -6.46 3.27
CA ARG A 75 -21.19 -7.25 3.42
C ARG A 75 -21.58 -7.49 4.88
N GLU A 76 -20.60 -7.80 5.73
CA GLU A 76 -20.83 -8.02 7.16
C GLU A 76 -21.32 -6.72 7.84
N LEU A 77 -20.69 -5.58 7.52
CA LEU A 77 -21.07 -4.26 8.02
C LEU A 77 -22.46 -3.82 7.53
N ALA A 78 -22.76 -4.00 6.24
CA ALA A 78 -24.09 -3.69 5.69
C ALA A 78 -25.21 -4.53 6.33
N ALA A 79 -24.90 -5.76 6.76
CA ALA A 79 -25.85 -6.63 7.45
C ALA A 79 -26.02 -6.31 8.94
N ALA A 80 -25.06 -5.61 9.56
CA ALA A 80 -25.04 -5.33 10.99
C ALA A 80 -25.89 -4.12 11.41
N ASP A 81 -26.43 -3.34 10.46
CA ASP A 81 -27.12 -2.05 10.71
C ASP A 81 -26.26 -1.05 11.53
N ASP A 82 -24.94 -1.17 11.36
CA ASP A 82 -23.97 -0.20 11.89
C ASP A 82 -23.97 1.07 11.03
N ASP A 83 -23.52 2.18 11.62
CA ASP A 83 -23.35 3.46 10.90
C ASP A 83 -22.13 3.37 9.97
N VAL A 84 -22.36 2.83 8.77
CA VAL A 84 -21.35 2.54 7.75
C VAL A 84 -21.37 3.64 6.68
N PRO A 85 -20.20 4.15 6.24
CA PRO A 85 -20.14 5.11 5.13
C PRO A 85 -20.90 4.58 3.90
N ALA A 86 -21.65 5.45 3.23
CA ALA A 86 -22.49 5.08 2.09
C ALA A 86 -21.69 4.40 0.97
N GLU A 87 -20.44 4.82 0.80
CA GLU A 87 -19.46 4.26 -0.13
C GLU A 87 -19.18 2.79 0.18
N ILE A 88 -18.92 2.43 1.45
CA ILE A 88 -18.72 1.04 1.86
C ILE A 88 -20.01 0.23 1.78
N ALA A 89 -21.15 0.81 2.16
CA ALA A 89 -22.44 0.13 2.08
C ALA A 89 -22.83 -0.22 0.63
N ALA A 90 -22.36 0.57 -0.35
CA ALA A 90 -22.57 0.34 -1.77
C ALA A 90 -21.69 -0.78 -2.35
N VAL A 91 -20.61 -1.19 -1.68
CA VAL A 91 -19.69 -2.24 -2.17
C VAL A 91 -20.36 -3.61 -2.08
N GLN A 92 -20.67 -4.21 -3.24
CA GLN A 92 -21.25 -5.54 -3.36
C GLN A 92 -20.28 -6.53 -4.00
N ASP A 93 -19.54 -6.08 -5.02
CA ASP A 93 -18.54 -6.87 -5.72
C ASP A 93 -17.30 -6.07 -6.11
N VAL A 94 -16.38 -6.71 -6.84
CA VAL A 94 -15.08 -6.14 -7.17
C VAL A 94 -15.17 -4.91 -8.07
N THR A 95 -16.23 -4.78 -8.87
CA THR A 95 -16.41 -3.63 -9.76
C THR A 95 -16.76 -2.36 -9.00
N ASP A 96 -17.31 -2.50 -7.78
CA ASP A 96 -17.58 -1.38 -6.89
C ASP A 96 -16.31 -0.84 -6.20
N LEU A 97 -15.16 -1.52 -6.35
CA LEU A 97 -13.87 -1.09 -5.81
C LEU A 97 -13.05 -0.24 -6.80
N VAL A 98 -13.57 -0.01 -8.01
CA VAL A 98 -12.94 0.86 -9.00
C VAL A 98 -12.82 2.28 -8.44
N GLY A 99 -11.64 2.89 -8.60
CA GLY A 99 -11.34 4.24 -8.12
C GLY A 99 -11.03 4.35 -6.63
N TYR A 100 -11.13 3.26 -5.86
CA TYR A 100 -10.66 3.28 -4.47
C TYR A 100 -9.13 3.28 -4.41
N ARG A 101 -8.59 4.07 -3.49
CA ARG A 101 -7.16 4.13 -3.21
C ARG A 101 -6.72 3.03 -2.25
N TRP A 102 -5.62 2.35 -2.57
CA TRP A 102 -4.98 1.31 -1.77
C TRP A 102 -3.54 1.70 -1.46
N TRP A 103 -3.25 2.01 -0.20
CA TRP A 103 -1.92 2.33 0.29
C TRP A 103 -1.20 1.05 0.71
N LEU A 104 -0.11 0.73 0.00
CA LEU A 104 0.76 -0.39 0.34
C LEU A 104 1.74 0.04 1.44
N ASP A 105 1.57 -0.54 2.62
CA ASP A 105 2.38 -0.26 3.79
C ASP A 105 3.72 -1.00 3.77
N VAL A 106 4.81 -0.24 3.67
CA VAL A 106 6.17 -0.76 3.61
C VAL A 106 6.97 -0.32 4.83
N GLU A 107 6.94 -1.16 5.86
CA GLU A 107 7.66 -0.94 7.12
C GLU A 107 8.48 -2.14 7.59
N THR A 108 9.55 -1.85 8.32
CA THR A 108 10.57 -2.78 8.81
C THR A 108 10.07 -3.76 9.87
N MET A 109 8.87 -3.57 10.41
CA MET A 109 8.26 -4.49 11.38
C MET A 109 7.64 -5.74 10.73
N ASN A 110 7.51 -5.75 9.40
CA ASN A 110 7.03 -6.92 8.65
C ASN A 110 8.17 -7.83 8.20
N THR A 111 7.83 -9.03 7.75
CA THR A 111 8.77 -10.05 7.27
C THR A 111 9.30 -9.71 5.88
N TRP A 112 10.00 -8.61 5.72
CA TRP A 112 10.68 -8.23 4.47
C TRP A 112 12.00 -8.98 4.31
N GLN A 113 12.39 -9.22 3.06
CA GLN A 113 13.72 -9.74 2.78
C GLN A 113 14.76 -8.63 2.99
N LEU A 114 15.89 -8.93 3.63
CA LEU A 114 16.99 -7.99 3.84
C LEU A 114 18.31 -8.56 3.29
N GLY A 115 19.35 -7.72 3.19
CA GLY A 115 20.69 -8.19 2.84
C GLY A 115 21.16 -7.88 1.42
N GLY A 116 20.60 -6.84 0.76
CA GLY A 116 21.18 -6.25 -0.44
C GLY A 116 20.23 -6.21 -1.64
N ALA A 117 20.81 -6.01 -2.83
CA ALA A 117 20.07 -5.73 -4.05
C ALA A 117 19.10 -6.85 -4.46
N ASP A 118 19.44 -8.12 -4.22
CA ASP A 118 18.57 -9.26 -4.54
C ASP A 118 17.33 -9.29 -3.64
N ALA A 119 17.50 -9.03 -2.35
CA ALA A 119 16.39 -8.93 -1.40
C ALA A 119 15.48 -7.75 -1.75
N GLN A 120 16.06 -6.60 -2.08
CA GLN A 120 15.33 -5.42 -2.55
C GLN A 120 14.57 -5.70 -3.85
N ARG A 121 15.18 -6.39 -4.81
CA ARG A 121 14.53 -6.82 -6.06
C ARG A 121 13.33 -7.73 -5.79
N ASN A 122 13.46 -8.67 -4.88
CA ASN A 122 12.36 -9.56 -4.50
C ASN A 122 11.23 -8.77 -3.80
N ASN A 123 11.55 -7.85 -2.89
CA ASN A 123 10.56 -7.01 -2.22
C ASN A 123 9.82 -6.11 -3.22
N ARG A 124 10.54 -5.48 -4.17
CA ARG A 124 9.92 -4.74 -5.30
C ARG A 124 8.97 -5.61 -6.07
N ALA A 125 9.38 -6.83 -6.44
CA ALA A 125 8.53 -7.75 -7.19
C ALA A 125 7.23 -8.08 -6.45
N THR A 126 7.25 -8.20 -5.12
CA THR A 126 6.02 -8.36 -4.32
C THR A 126 5.10 -7.15 -4.42
N LEU A 127 5.62 -5.94 -4.20
CA LEU A 127 4.82 -4.72 -4.29
C LEU A 127 4.24 -4.54 -5.69
N GLU A 128 5.04 -4.82 -6.71
CA GLU A 128 4.63 -4.82 -8.11
C GLU A 128 3.49 -5.80 -8.42
N GLY A 129 3.53 -7.02 -7.88
CA GLY A 129 2.42 -7.98 -8.04
C GLY A 129 1.14 -7.51 -7.36
N MET A 130 1.26 -6.86 -6.19
CA MET A 130 0.12 -6.21 -5.53
C MET A 130 -0.43 -5.06 -6.37
N THR A 131 0.43 -4.17 -6.83
CA THR A 131 0.06 -3.01 -7.64
C THR A 131 -0.64 -3.43 -8.92
N ASP A 132 -0.07 -4.38 -9.66
CA ASP A 132 -0.64 -4.84 -10.93
C ASP A 132 -2.03 -5.46 -10.73
N HIS A 133 -2.19 -6.28 -9.68
CA HIS A 133 -3.47 -6.89 -9.36
C HIS A 133 -4.55 -5.84 -9.03
N LEU A 134 -4.24 -4.89 -8.15
CA LEU A 134 -5.18 -3.85 -7.73
C LEU A 134 -5.52 -2.91 -8.90
N THR A 135 -4.52 -2.53 -9.69
CA THR A 135 -4.70 -1.67 -10.88
C THR A 135 -5.54 -2.37 -11.94
N ALA A 136 -5.35 -3.68 -12.15
CA ALA A 136 -6.16 -4.45 -13.09
C ALA A 136 -7.66 -4.50 -12.70
N LEU A 137 -7.98 -4.29 -11.43
CA LEU A 137 -9.35 -4.17 -10.92
C LEU A 137 -9.87 -2.71 -10.96
N GLY A 138 -9.07 -1.77 -11.46
CA GLY A 138 -9.40 -0.35 -11.51
C GLY A 138 -9.17 0.39 -10.20
N GLY A 139 -8.48 -0.21 -9.22
CA GLY A 139 -8.04 0.48 -8.01
C GLY A 139 -6.88 1.44 -8.28
N GLU A 140 -6.79 2.50 -7.49
CA GLU A 140 -5.62 3.38 -7.47
C GLU A 140 -4.65 2.92 -6.39
N VAL A 141 -3.35 2.88 -6.67
CA VAL A 141 -2.35 2.38 -5.72
C VAL A 141 -1.45 3.52 -5.27
N GLY A 142 -1.11 3.54 -3.98
CA GLY A 142 -0.13 4.44 -3.39
C GLY A 142 0.81 3.72 -2.46
N LEU A 143 1.92 4.36 -2.09
CA LEU A 143 2.99 3.77 -1.30
C LEU A 143 3.11 4.48 0.04
N TYR A 144 3.12 3.72 1.13
CA TYR A 144 3.35 4.25 2.47
C TYR A 144 4.69 3.77 3.01
N SER A 145 5.54 4.70 3.46
CA SER A 145 6.79 4.38 4.17
C SER A 145 7.46 5.66 4.71
N THR A 146 8.57 5.48 5.43
CA THR A 146 9.58 6.53 5.55
C THR A 146 10.61 6.37 4.42
N GLY A 147 11.26 7.45 3.99
CA GLY A 147 12.34 7.34 3.00
C GLY A 147 13.51 6.44 3.45
N TYR A 148 13.76 6.32 4.76
CA TYR A 148 14.77 5.39 5.29
C TYR A 148 14.36 3.93 5.13
N GLN A 149 13.15 3.58 5.59
CA GLN A 149 12.63 2.21 5.51
C GLN A 149 12.49 1.77 4.04
N TRP A 150 12.01 2.65 3.16
CA TRP A 150 11.92 2.39 1.73
C TRP A 150 13.29 2.07 1.10
N ARG A 151 14.31 2.88 1.35
CA ARG A 151 15.67 2.60 0.83
C ARG A 151 16.25 1.29 1.35
N LEU A 152 15.91 0.89 2.57
CA LEU A 152 16.36 -0.36 3.15
C LEU A 152 15.65 -1.57 2.52
N ILE A 153 14.33 -1.51 2.42
CA ILE A 153 13.46 -2.63 2.02
C ILE A 153 13.36 -2.76 0.50
N VAL A 154 13.11 -1.65 -0.20
CA VAL A 154 12.75 -1.63 -1.62
C VAL A 154 13.91 -1.16 -2.49
N GLY A 155 14.70 -0.20 -2.01
CA GLY A 155 15.80 0.39 -2.77
C GLY A 155 15.33 1.19 -3.97
N ALA A 156 16.18 1.30 -5.00
CA ALA A 156 15.83 2.02 -6.23
C ALA A 156 14.76 1.28 -7.04
N VAL A 157 13.81 2.04 -7.59
CA VAL A 157 12.74 1.54 -8.46
C VAL A 157 13.08 1.88 -9.92
N PRO A 158 13.20 0.87 -10.81
CA PRO A 158 13.42 1.11 -12.23
C PRO A 158 12.22 1.79 -12.91
N GLU A 159 12.46 2.61 -13.94
CA GLU A 159 11.44 3.37 -14.66
C GLU A 159 10.30 2.48 -15.20
N GLU A 160 10.62 1.26 -15.65
CA GLU A 160 9.67 0.29 -16.18
C GLU A 160 8.83 -0.44 -15.11
N SER A 161 9.12 -0.23 -13.82
CA SER A 161 8.35 -0.81 -12.72
C SER A 161 6.95 -0.22 -12.68
N SER A 162 5.94 -1.05 -12.35
CA SER A 162 4.60 -0.57 -12.06
C SER A 162 4.49 0.26 -10.78
N LEU A 163 5.58 0.37 -10.00
CA LEU A 163 5.66 1.27 -8.86
C LEU A 163 6.05 2.70 -9.24
N THR A 164 6.62 2.91 -10.42
CA THR A 164 7.02 4.24 -10.89
C THR A 164 5.79 5.13 -11.05
N GLY A 165 5.87 6.38 -10.61
CA GLY A 165 4.76 7.33 -10.69
C GLY A 165 3.70 7.18 -9.59
N LEU A 166 3.80 6.20 -8.69
CA LEU A 166 2.82 6.06 -7.61
C LEU A 166 3.00 7.14 -6.53
N ASP A 167 1.88 7.66 -6.05
CA ASP A 167 1.88 8.65 -4.98
C ASP A 167 2.40 8.06 -3.66
N SER A 168 2.96 8.94 -2.85
CA SER A 168 3.54 8.63 -1.55
C SER A 168 2.69 9.18 -0.41
N TRP A 169 2.41 8.32 0.56
CA TRP A 169 2.05 8.69 1.91
C TRP A 169 3.29 8.56 2.79
N LEU A 170 3.99 9.68 3.01
CA LEU A 170 5.24 9.68 3.76
C LEU A 170 4.97 9.60 5.27
N ALA A 171 5.73 8.77 5.98
CA ALA A 171 5.75 8.75 7.44
C ALA A 171 7.00 9.44 7.99
N GLY A 172 6.98 9.71 9.31
CA GLY A 172 8.14 10.16 10.07
C GLY A 172 8.18 11.65 10.42
N ALA A 173 7.07 12.38 10.24
CA ALA A 173 6.97 13.75 10.75
C ALA A 173 6.73 13.77 12.26
N ASP A 174 7.38 14.69 12.98
CA ASP A 174 7.23 14.82 14.43
C ASP A 174 5.92 15.50 14.85
N ASP A 175 5.41 16.41 14.02
CA ASP A 175 4.20 17.18 14.27
C ASP A 175 3.53 17.67 12.97
N ARG A 176 2.41 18.38 13.08
CA ARG A 176 1.65 18.91 11.94
C ARG A 176 2.44 19.92 11.10
N GLN A 177 3.32 20.71 11.72
CA GLN A 177 4.13 21.70 11.02
C GLN A 177 5.22 21.01 10.21
N ASP A 178 5.83 19.97 10.79
CA ASP A 178 6.79 19.12 10.09
C ASP A 178 6.14 18.35 8.94
N ALA A 179 4.95 17.78 9.16
CA ALA A 179 4.17 17.12 8.12
C ALA A 179 3.86 18.06 6.94
N THR A 180 3.55 19.33 7.22
CA THR A 180 3.30 20.33 6.18
C THR A 180 4.57 20.66 5.38
N ARG A 181 5.76 20.64 6.01
CA ARG A 181 7.03 20.81 5.31
C ARG A 181 7.34 19.58 4.44
N MET A 182 7.09 18.39 4.95
CA MET A 182 7.31 17.12 4.26
C MET A 182 6.43 16.89 3.04
N CYS A 183 5.30 17.61 2.91
CA CYS A 183 4.53 17.63 1.66
C CYS A 183 5.32 18.10 0.43
N ARG A 184 6.50 18.72 0.63
CA ARG A 184 7.40 19.16 -0.44
C ARG A 184 8.68 18.33 -0.54
N SER A 185 8.75 17.23 0.20
CA SER A 185 9.85 16.28 0.10
C SER A 185 9.72 15.47 -1.20
N ASP A 186 10.81 14.82 -1.58
CA ASP A 186 10.77 13.85 -2.67
C ASP A 186 9.82 12.68 -2.30
N PRO A 187 9.02 12.20 -3.27
CA PRO A 187 8.25 10.97 -3.12
C PRO A 187 9.17 9.73 -2.92
N LEU A 188 8.58 8.58 -2.59
CA LEU A 188 9.30 7.32 -2.44
C LEU A 188 9.86 6.78 -3.77
N VAL A 189 9.25 7.17 -4.88
CA VAL A 189 9.55 6.72 -6.25
C VAL A 189 9.53 7.89 -7.21
N ASP A 190 10.33 7.81 -8.26
CA ASP A 190 10.38 8.84 -9.29
C ASP A 190 9.01 8.97 -10.00
N GLY A 191 8.66 10.21 -10.33
CA GLY A 191 7.41 10.55 -11.03
C GLY A 191 6.14 10.55 -10.16
N GLY A 192 6.21 10.16 -8.89
CA GLY A 192 5.08 10.25 -7.95
C GLY A 192 4.97 11.61 -7.27
N GLU A 193 3.91 11.81 -6.49
CA GLU A 193 3.73 12.99 -5.63
C GLU A 193 3.57 12.60 -4.15
N VAL A 194 3.85 13.52 -3.23
CA VAL A 194 3.52 13.32 -1.81
C VAL A 194 2.07 13.75 -1.59
N ALA A 195 1.15 12.78 -1.50
CA ALA A 195 -0.28 13.05 -1.29
C ALA A 195 -0.64 13.20 0.20
N LEU A 196 0.04 12.44 1.06
CA LEU A 196 -0.21 12.39 2.49
C LEU A 196 1.11 12.38 3.28
N VAL A 197 1.09 12.97 4.47
CA VAL A 197 2.17 12.82 5.45
C VAL A 197 1.61 12.42 6.81
N GLN A 198 2.09 11.31 7.37
CA GLN A 198 1.80 10.88 8.73
C GLN A 198 2.73 11.56 9.73
N TYR A 199 2.15 12.05 10.83
CA TYR A 199 2.86 12.59 11.99
C TYR A 199 2.30 12.04 13.30
N VAL A 200 3.12 12.00 14.35
CA VAL A 200 2.74 11.39 15.62
C VAL A 200 2.68 12.43 16.73
N VAL A 201 1.50 12.64 17.33
CA VAL A 201 1.34 13.52 18.50
C VAL A 201 0.68 12.74 19.62
N GLY A 202 1.28 12.75 20.80
CA GLY A 202 0.70 12.08 21.96
C GLY A 202 0.50 10.57 21.78
N ARG A 203 1.34 9.92 20.96
CA ARG A 203 1.25 8.49 20.57
C ARG A 203 0.05 8.14 19.69
N LEU A 204 -0.56 9.13 19.05
CA LEU A 204 -1.61 8.92 18.06
C LEU A 204 -1.07 9.32 16.69
N ASP A 205 -1.38 8.49 15.71
CA ASP A 205 -1.06 8.77 14.32
C ASP A 205 -2.08 9.76 13.77
N HIS A 206 -1.56 10.79 13.13
CA HIS A 206 -2.33 11.81 12.45
C HIS A 206 -1.82 11.95 11.03
N ASN A 207 -2.70 12.40 10.13
CA ASN A 207 -2.34 12.60 8.73
C ASN A 207 -2.58 14.04 8.30
N ARG A 208 -1.67 14.51 7.44
CA ARG A 208 -1.79 15.77 6.73
C ARG A 208 -1.89 15.45 5.24
N ALA A 209 -3.03 15.76 4.64
CA ALA A 209 -3.12 15.82 3.19
C ALA A 209 -2.31 16.99 2.65
N CYS A 210 -1.60 16.72 1.57
CA CYS A 210 -0.85 17.68 0.79
C CYS A 210 -1.73 18.21 -0.34
N ALA A 211 -1.57 19.49 -0.68
CA ALA A 211 -2.21 20.01 -1.87
C ALA A 211 -1.48 19.45 -3.10
N PRO A 212 -2.17 19.18 -4.22
CA PRO A 212 -1.49 18.90 -5.48
C PRO A 212 -0.54 20.06 -5.79
N ALA A 213 0.61 19.77 -6.41
CA ALA A 213 1.51 20.82 -6.85
C ALA A 213 0.75 21.77 -7.78
N GLU A 214 0.86 23.08 -7.56
CA GLU A 214 0.35 24.06 -8.52
C GLU A 214 1.28 24.05 -9.74
N ASP A 215 0.75 23.69 -10.92
CA ASP A 215 1.42 23.78 -12.22
C ASP A 215 1.78 25.22 -12.63
#